data_AF-A0A940RWD3-F1
#
_entry.id   AF-A0A940RWD3-F1
#
_cell.length_a   1.000
_cell.length_b   1.000
_cell.length_c   1.000
_cell.angle_alpha   90.00
_cell.angle_beta   90.00
_cell.angle_gamma   90.00
#
_symmetry.space_group_name_H-M   'P 1'
#
loop_
_entity.id
_entity.type
_entity.pdbx_description
1 polymer ?
#
loop_
_entity_poly.entity_id
_entity_poly.type
_entity_poly.pdbx_seq_one_letter_code
_entity_poly.pdbx_strand_id
1 'polypeptide(L)' 'MTTAFSADATNIIEQLRADQAAGTAAGLGSPDWDAFHDLLVELVAEAPDPKSRIREIADLIEGHAHTREATA' A
#
# COMPACT_ATOMS: atom_id res chain seq x y z
N MET A 1 4.13 -14.68 -20.02
CA MET A 1 3.30 -15.48 -19.11
C MET A 1 2.59 -14.48 -18.22
N THR A 2 1.32 -14.16 -18.48
CA THR A 2 0.58 -13.16 -17.70
C THR A 2 0.14 -13.84 -16.42
N THR A 3 0.83 -13.59 -15.31
CA THR A 3 0.37 -14.04 -13.99
C THR A 3 -0.93 -13.29 -13.70
N ALA A 4 -2.05 -13.98 -13.84
CA ALA A 4 -3.32 -13.45 -13.37
C ALA A 4 -3.21 -13.32 -11.84
N PHE A 5 -3.34 -12.11 -11.33
CA PHE A 5 -3.40 -11.86 -9.90
C PHE A 5 -4.57 -12.63 -9.28
N SER A 6 -4.44 -13.02 -8.02
CA SER A 6 -5.58 -13.52 -7.27
C SER A 6 -6.66 -12.44 -7.19
N ALA A 7 -7.94 -12.83 -7.09
CA ALA A 7 -9.03 -11.86 -6.97
C ALA A 7 -8.82 -10.90 -5.77
N ASP A 8 -8.20 -11.39 -4.71
CA ASP A 8 -7.84 -10.60 -3.53
C ASP A 8 -6.75 -9.57 -3.84
N ALA A 9 -5.67 -9.96 -4.54
CA ALA A 9 -4.65 -9.01 -4.98
C ALA A 9 -5.25 -7.91 -5.86
N THR A 10 -6.08 -8.28 -6.85
CA THR A 10 -6.75 -7.33 -7.73
C THR A 10 -7.56 -6.30 -6.93
N ASN A 11 -8.42 -6.77 -6.02
CA ASN A 11 -9.27 -5.88 -5.23
C ASN A 11 -8.47 -4.96 -4.30
N ILE A 12 -7.35 -5.43 -3.74
CA ILE A 12 -6.48 -4.59 -2.90
C ILE A 12 -5.76 -3.55 -3.77
N ILE A 13 -5.23 -3.94 -4.93
CA ILE A 13 -4.55 -3.04 -5.86
C ILE A 13 -5.49 -1.94 -6.35
N GLU A 14 -6.74 -2.28 -6.70
CA GLU A 14 -7.73 -1.29 -7.11
C GLU A 14 -8.03 -0.27 -6.01
N GLN A 15 -8.12 -0.71 -4.75
CA GLN A 15 -8.29 0.19 -3.61
C GLN A 15 -7.08 1.09 -3.40
N LEU A 16 -5.85 0.55 -3.45
CA LEU A 16 -4.62 1.33 -3.34
C LEU A 16 -4.54 2.42 -4.41
N ARG A 17 -4.94 2.11 -5.65
CA ARG A 17 -4.97 3.09 -6.76
C ARG A 17 -6.05 4.15 -6.55
N ALA A 18 -7.22 3.77 -6.04
CA ALA A 18 -8.28 4.71 -5.71
C ALA A 18 -7.86 5.68 -4.59
N ASP A 19 -7.19 5.17 -3.54
CA ASP A 19 -6.67 5.96 -2.43
C ASP A 19 -5.55 6.90 -2.89
N GLN A 20 -4.65 6.42 -3.76
CA GLN A 20 -3.63 7.26 -4.39
C GLN A 20 -4.27 8.45 -5.10
N ALA A 21 -5.28 8.20 -5.94
CA ALA A 21 -5.98 9.22 -6.71
C ALA A 21 -6.75 10.20 -5.80
N ALA A 22 -7.39 9.70 -4.75
CA ALA A 22 -8.08 10.52 -3.76
C ALA A 22 -7.11 11.43 -2.99
N GLY A 23 -5.96 10.91 -2.57
CA GLY A 23 -4.91 11.68 -1.93
C GLY A 23 -4.36 12.77 -2.85
N THR A 24 -4.11 12.44 -4.12
CA THR A 24 -3.70 13.42 -5.14
C THR A 24 -4.75 14.51 -5.33
N ALA A 25 -6.03 14.15 -5.45
CA ALA A 25 -7.13 15.12 -5.55
C ALA A 25 -7.27 16.00 -4.30
N ALA A 26 -6.91 15.49 -3.12
CA ALA A 26 -6.89 16.22 -1.85
C ALA A 26 -5.64 17.11 -1.67
N GLY A 27 -4.71 17.13 -2.64
CA GLY A 27 -3.48 17.92 -2.57
C GLY A 27 -2.33 17.25 -1.81
N LEU A 28 -2.46 15.97 -1.46
CA LEU A 28 -1.38 15.14 -0.89
C LEU A 28 -0.49 14.51 -1.97
N GLY A 29 -0.85 14.70 -3.24
CA GLY A 29 -0.12 14.16 -4.39
C GLY A 29 1.29 14.73 -4.47
N SER A 30 2.27 13.84 -4.59
CA SER A 30 3.68 14.15 -4.78
C SER A 30 4.38 12.95 -5.44
N PRO A 31 5.56 13.13 -6.05
CA PRO A 31 6.31 12.01 -6.60
C PRO A 31 6.60 10.91 -5.57
N ASP A 32 6.86 11.29 -4.32
CA ASP A 32 7.09 10.33 -3.22
C ASP A 32 5.80 9.59 -2.83
N TRP A 33 4.65 10.27 -2.85
CA TRP A 33 3.33 9.65 -2.64
C TRP A 33 3.01 8.62 -3.72
N ASP A 34 3.27 8.96 -4.98
CA ASP A 34 3.06 8.07 -6.11
C ASP A 34 3.99 6.85 -6.04
N ALA A 35 5.28 7.08 -5.76
CA ALA A 35 6.26 6.01 -5.62
C ALA A 35 5.92 5.06 -4.45
N PHE A 36 5.41 5.60 -3.34
CA PHE A 36 4.95 4.78 -2.22
C PHE A 36 3.77 3.88 -2.62
N HIS A 37 2.78 4.42 -3.35
CA HIS A 37 1.64 3.61 -3.81
C HIS A 37 2.04 2.56 -4.85
N ASP A 38 2.96 2.89 -5.76
CA ASP A 38 3.50 1.92 -6.70
C ASP A 38 4.21 0.77 -5.98
N LEU A 39 4.98 1.05 -4.93
CA LEU A 39 5.61 0.03 -4.10
C LEU A 39 4.58 -0.85 -3.37
N LEU A 40 3.51 -0.27 -2.81
CA LEU A 40 2.45 -1.06 -2.19
C LEU A 40 1.79 -2.02 -3.19
N VAL A 41 1.53 -1.54 -4.41
CA VAL A 41 0.96 -2.34 -5.48
C VAL A 41 1.89 -3.50 -5.86
N GLU A 42 3.18 -3.25 -6.02
CA GLU A 42 4.18 -4.29 -6.31
C GLU A 42 4.22 -5.35 -5.20
N LEU A 43 4.30 -4.91 -3.94
CA LEU A 43 4.35 -5.82 -2.79
C LEU A 43 3.11 -6.71 -2.68
N VAL A 44 1.92 -6.19 -2.98
CA VAL A 44 0.65 -6.94 -2.97
C VAL A 44 0.54 -7.86 -4.18
N ALA A 45 0.98 -7.40 -5.35
CA ALA A 45 0.96 -8.14 -6.62
C ALA A 45 1.83 -9.40 -6.59
N GLU A 46 2.99 -9.32 -5.94
CA GLU A 46 3.95 -10.42 -5.85
C GLU A 46 3.74 -11.33 -4.63
N ALA A 47 2.82 -10.97 -3.74
CA ALA A 47 2.59 -11.74 -2.52
C ALA A 47 1.83 -13.05 -2.79
N PRO A 48 2.27 -14.19 -2.21
CA PRO A 48 1.50 -15.42 -2.24
C PRO A 48 0.18 -15.30 -1.46
N ASP A 49 0.15 -14.47 -0.41
CA ASP A 49 -1.05 -14.07 0.32
C ASP A 49 -1.13 -12.53 0.42
N PRO A 50 -1.84 -11.88 -0.51
CA PRO A 50 -1.97 -10.42 -0.57
C PRO A 50 -2.61 -9.79 0.69
N LYS A 51 -3.53 -10.52 1.34
CA LYS A 51 -4.22 -10.03 2.54
C LYS A 51 -3.31 -10.00 3.76
N SER A 52 -2.52 -11.05 3.96
CA SER A 52 -1.50 -11.05 5.02
C SER A 52 -0.44 -9.99 4.73
N ARG A 53 0.00 -9.87 3.47
CA ARG A 53 0.98 -8.85 3.08
C ARG A 53 0.55 -7.43 3.41
N ILE A 54 -0.67 -7.02 3.03
CA ILE A 54 -1.13 -5.66 3.31
C ILE A 54 -1.29 -5.41 4.81
N ARG A 55 -1.66 -6.44 5.58
CA ARG A 55 -1.72 -6.36 7.05
C ARG A 55 -0.33 -6.17 7.66
N GLU A 56 0.66 -6.95 7.24
CA GLU A 56 2.04 -6.80 7.70
C GLU A 56 2.58 -5.39 7.42
N ILE A 57 2.28 -4.84 6.24
CA ILE A 57 2.66 -3.46 5.89
C ILE A 57 1.97 -2.46 6.83
N ALA A 58 0.67 -2.61 7.09
CA ALA A 58 -0.05 -1.74 8.01
C ALA A 58 0.54 -1.80 9.43
N ASP A 59 0.84 -3.00 9.93
CA ASP A 59 1.45 -3.21 11.25
C ASP A 59 2.84 -2.54 11.34
N LEU A 60 3.64 -2.59 10.26
CA LEU A 60 4.96 -1.92 10.21
C LEU A 60 4.83 -0.38 10.24
N ILE A 61 3.84 0.17 9.53
CA ILE A 61 3.58 1.62 9.51
C ILE A 61 3.10 2.08 10.90
N GLU A 62 2.17 1.35 11.51
CA GLU A 62 1.65 1.64 12.85
C GLU A 62 2.75 1.51 13.91
N GLY A 63 3.55 0.45 13.86
CA GLY A 63 4.69 0.26 14.77
C GLY A 63 5.74 1.37 14.65
N HIS A 64 6.00 1.87 13.44
CA HIS A 64 6.90 3.00 13.24
C HIS A 64 6.29 4.32 13.76
N ALA A 65 4.98 4.53 13.62
CA ALA A 65 4.28 5.69 14.15
C ALA A 65 4.37 5.75 15.69
N HIS A 66 4.10 4.63 16.38
CA HIS A 66 4.20 4.54 17.84
C HIS A 66 5.62 4.71 18.39
N THR A 67 6.63 4.27 17.65
CA THR A 67 8.03 4.43 18.07
C THR A 67 8.44 5.91 18.08
N ARG A 68 7.91 6.76 17.18
CA ARG A 68 8.19 8.20 17.19
C ARG A 68 7.57 8.93 18.37
N GLU A 69 6.38 8.52 18.81
CA GLU A 69 5.68 9.14 19.95
C GLU A 69 6.38 8.86 21.29
N ALA A 70 7.04 7.70 21.43
CA ALA A 70 7.76 7.34 22.65
C ALA A 70 9.11 8.09 22.84
N THR A 71 9.60 8.77 21.80
CA THR A 71 10.87 9.50 21.80
C THR A 71 10.72 11.02 21.70
N ALA A 72 9.48 11.53 21.71
CA ALA A 72 9.17 12.97 21.62
C ALA A 72 8.97 13.62 22.99
#